data_AF-A0A177DIC9-F1
#
_entry.id   AF-A0A177DIC9-F1
#
_cell.length_a   1.000
_cell.length_b   1.000
_cell.length_c   1.000
_cell.angle_alpha   90.00
_cell.angle_beta   90.00
_cell.angle_gamma   90.00
#
_symmetry.space_group_name_H-M   'P 1'
#
loop_
_entity.id
_entity.type
_entity.pdbx_description
1 polymer ?
#
loop_
_entity_poly.entity_id
_entity_poly.type
_entity_poly.pdbx_seq_one_letter_code
_entity_poly.pdbx_strand_id
1 'polypeptide(L)'
;MMEAPARDALQFSGPESEQIVDYLPPLPSSRLPRLTTSPKPFVTLTFATSLDSQLAIAPGVQTALSGPQSKAMTHFLRSRHDAILVGVGTAIADNPSLNCRIEGVGGYGGEGLEGQPRPIVVDPHGRWEFSEENKVMKLAKEGKGKAPYIVTCMEPSDSQRAVLESVGGEVIVLDLSAKCVATAGSSWHLILDALSCRGIGSVMIEGGGFVINDILGQGSAYALVDSVIVTIAPTWLGKGGVQVCPDGGSKRLPVTRLKDTKWIPLGEDVVLCGRPNKELRQ
;
A
#
# COMPACT_ATOMS: atom_id res chain seq x y z
N MET A 1 -24.62 21.09 -15.84
CA MET A 1 -25.28 20.20 -14.86
C MET A 1 -24.17 19.45 -14.15
N MET A 2 -24.01 19.61 -12.83
CA MET A 2 -23.09 18.73 -12.09
C MET A 2 -23.73 17.34 -12.07
N GLU A 3 -23.03 16.33 -12.58
CA GLU A 3 -23.46 14.94 -12.43
C GLU A 3 -23.63 14.64 -10.93
N ALA A 4 -24.68 13.89 -10.59
CA ALA A 4 -24.86 13.42 -9.22
C ALA A 4 -23.63 12.57 -8.82
N PRO A 5 -23.14 12.68 -7.57
CA PRO A 5 -21.98 11.92 -7.13
C PRO A 5 -22.17 10.43 -7.39
N ALA A 6 -21.11 9.76 -7.84
CA ALA A 6 -21.13 8.32 -8.05
C ALA A 6 -21.60 7.61 -6.77
N ARG A 7 -22.48 6.61 -6.93
CA ARG A 7 -22.96 5.78 -5.81
C ARG A 7 -21.73 5.24 -5.05
N ASP A 8 -21.58 5.61 -3.78
CA ASP A 8 -20.45 5.28 -2.88
C ASP A 8 -19.17 6.15 -2.97
N ALA A 9 -19.23 7.32 -3.60
CA ALA A 9 -18.14 8.31 -3.52
C ALA A 9 -17.92 8.78 -2.07
N LEU A 10 -16.66 8.97 -1.71
CA LEU A 10 -16.22 9.44 -0.40
C LEU A 10 -15.73 10.89 -0.49
N GLN A 11 -15.91 11.63 0.58
CA GLN A 11 -15.40 12.98 0.72
C GLN A 11 -14.34 13.02 1.83
N PHE A 12 -13.23 13.72 1.56
CA PHE A 12 -12.21 14.02 2.54
C PHE A 12 -11.87 15.50 2.40
N SER A 13 -12.16 16.29 3.43
CA SER A 13 -12.22 17.74 3.31
C SER A 13 -10.83 18.37 3.17
N GLY A 14 -10.77 19.61 2.64
CA GLY A 14 -9.55 20.40 2.57
C GLY A 14 -8.82 20.49 3.92
N PRO A 15 -9.50 20.95 5.00
CA PRO A 15 -8.90 21.04 6.34
C PRO A 15 -8.39 19.70 6.90
N GLU A 16 -9.04 18.58 6.58
CA GLU A 16 -8.54 17.25 6.97
C GLU A 16 -7.29 16.86 6.16
N SER A 17 -7.29 17.16 4.86
CA SER A 17 -6.17 16.85 3.97
C SER A 17 -4.91 17.65 4.29
N GLU A 18 -5.05 18.90 4.72
CA GLU A 18 -3.94 19.76 5.15
C GLU A 18 -3.22 19.19 6.37
N GLN A 19 -3.90 18.39 7.20
CA GLN A 19 -3.28 17.83 8.40
C GLN A 19 -2.26 16.74 8.09
N ILE A 20 -2.35 16.09 6.92
CA ILE A 20 -1.48 14.97 6.51
C ILE A 20 -0.57 15.29 5.32
N VAL A 21 -0.65 16.49 4.75
CA VAL A 21 0.04 16.87 3.51
C VAL A 21 1.56 16.67 3.57
N ASP A 22 2.17 16.91 4.74
CA ASP A 22 3.62 16.78 4.96
C ASP A 22 4.13 15.34 4.88
N TYR A 23 3.24 14.35 4.95
CA TYR A 23 3.56 12.92 4.89
C TYR A 23 3.24 12.31 3.52
N LEU A 24 2.69 13.08 2.59
CA LEU A 24 2.37 12.64 1.24
C LEU A 24 3.62 12.62 0.34
N PRO A 25 3.61 11.82 -0.74
CA PRO A 25 4.63 11.92 -1.77
C PRO A 25 4.65 13.34 -2.38
N PRO A 26 5.83 13.85 -2.73
CA PRO A 26 5.94 15.12 -3.43
C PRO A 26 5.22 15.06 -4.79
N LEU A 27 4.64 16.19 -5.20
CA LEU A 27 3.96 16.30 -6.49
C LEU A 27 4.91 15.91 -7.63
N PRO A 28 4.42 15.29 -8.72
CA PRO A 28 5.26 14.84 -9.83
C PRO A 28 6.21 15.91 -10.38
N SER A 29 5.75 17.17 -10.47
CA SER A 29 6.53 18.33 -10.93
C SER A 29 7.62 18.80 -9.96
N SER A 30 7.55 18.38 -8.70
CA SER A 30 8.51 18.74 -7.63
C SER A 30 9.50 17.64 -7.30
N ARG A 31 9.41 16.47 -7.96
CA ARG A 31 10.35 15.36 -7.79
C ARG A 31 11.69 15.75 -8.40
N LEU A 32 12.60 16.30 -7.59
CA LEU A 32 14.00 16.47 -7.99
C LEU A 32 14.57 15.11 -8.41
N PRO A 33 15.28 15.01 -9.55
CA PRO A 33 16.01 13.81 -9.88
C PRO A 33 17.00 13.53 -8.75
N ARG A 34 16.81 12.44 -7.99
CA ARG A 34 17.93 11.94 -7.19
C ARG A 34 19.02 11.57 -8.19
N LEU A 35 20.27 11.96 -7.94
CA LEU A 35 21.44 11.76 -8.81
C LEU A 35 21.82 10.28 -9.02
N THR A 36 20.89 9.35 -8.83
CA THR A 36 21.01 7.91 -9.09
C THR A 36 20.26 7.56 -10.37
N THR A 37 20.73 6.55 -11.09
CA THR A 37 20.24 6.12 -12.42
C THR A 37 18.76 5.73 -12.48
N SER A 38 18.07 5.64 -11.35
CA SER A 38 16.63 5.85 -11.20
C SER A 38 16.34 6.30 -9.74
N PRO A 39 15.51 7.33 -9.49
CA PRO A 39 15.07 7.63 -8.13
C PRO A 39 14.09 6.53 -7.69
N LYS A 40 14.29 6.00 -6.48
CA LYS A 40 13.34 5.07 -5.88
C LYS A 40 11.97 5.73 -5.66
N PRO A 41 10.87 4.96 -5.75
CA PRO A 41 9.54 5.48 -5.45
C PRO A 41 9.47 5.97 -4.01
N PHE A 42 8.71 7.04 -3.77
CA PHE A 42 8.36 7.45 -2.41
C PHE A 42 7.48 6.39 -1.76
N VAL A 43 7.84 5.90 -0.57
CA VAL A 43 7.11 4.81 0.09
C VAL A 43 6.37 5.31 1.33
N THR A 44 5.04 5.16 1.30
CA THR A 44 4.18 5.33 2.47
C THR A 44 3.75 3.96 2.98
N LEU A 45 4.12 3.61 4.21
CA LEU A 45 3.56 2.46 4.90
C LEU A 45 2.32 2.92 5.67
N THR A 46 1.19 2.25 5.46
CA THR A 46 -0.05 2.60 6.16
C THR A 46 -0.89 1.38 6.46
N PHE A 47 -1.53 1.35 7.62
CA PHE A 47 -2.36 0.24 8.06
C PHE A 47 -3.27 0.69 9.20
N ALA A 48 -4.35 -0.06 9.44
CA ALA A 48 -5.24 0.14 10.57
C ALA A 48 -5.06 -0.96 11.60
N THR A 49 -5.04 -0.60 12.89
CA THR A 49 -4.99 -1.54 14.01
C THR A 49 -6.13 -1.28 14.99
N SER A 50 -6.51 -2.33 15.72
CA SER A 50 -7.23 -2.22 16.98
C SER A 50 -6.33 -1.64 18.09
N LEU A 51 -6.89 -1.40 19.28
CA LEU A 51 -6.14 -0.97 20.48
C LEU A 51 -5.10 -1.99 20.95
N ASP A 52 -5.32 -3.30 20.69
CA ASP A 52 -4.36 -4.40 20.92
C ASP A 52 -3.42 -4.67 19.75
N SER A 53 -3.23 -3.69 18.85
CA SER A 53 -2.27 -3.77 17.73
C SER A 53 -2.54 -4.92 16.75
N GLN A 54 -3.81 -5.31 16.58
CA GLN A 54 -4.24 -6.34 15.64
C GLN A 54 -4.74 -5.70 14.33
N LEU A 55 -4.30 -6.23 13.20
CA LEU A 55 -4.76 -5.90 11.84
C LEU A 55 -6.06 -6.65 11.49
N ALA A 56 -6.26 -7.84 12.05
CA ALA A 56 -7.39 -8.71 11.78
C ALA A 56 -7.70 -9.60 12.99
N ILE A 57 -8.96 -10.00 13.15
CA ILE A 57 -9.42 -10.86 14.25
C ILE A 57 -8.82 -12.27 14.18
N ALA A 58 -8.50 -12.74 12.97
CA ALA A 58 -7.81 -14.00 12.72
C ALA A 58 -7.09 -13.97 11.34
N PRO A 59 -6.09 -14.82 11.11
CA PRO A 59 -5.45 -14.95 9.80
C PRO A 59 -6.47 -15.26 8.69
N GLY A 60 -6.41 -14.51 7.59
CA GLY A 60 -7.30 -14.69 6.44
C GLY A 60 -8.74 -14.19 6.64
N VAL A 61 -9.05 -13.53 7.77
CA VAL A 61 -10.38 -12.97 8.03
C VAL A 61 -10.36 -11.46 7.83
N GLN A 62 -11.13 -10.98 6.86
CA GLN A 62 -11.34 -9.56 6.64
C GLN A 62 -11.94 -8.92 7.90
N THR A 63 -11.28 -7.89 8.43
CA THR A 63 -11.75 -7.17 9.63
C THR A 63 -11.81 -5.68 9.34
N ALA A 64 -13.00 -5.09 9.46
CA ALA A 64 -13.18 -3.65 9.30
C ALA A 64 -12.83 -2.94 10.61
N LEU A 65 -11.70 -2.24 10.62
CA LEU A 65 -11.24 -1.47 11.78
C LEU A 65 -11.54 0.02 11.64
N SER A 66 -11.22 0.61 10.49
CA SER A 66 -11.36 2.04 10.23
C SER A 66 -12.83 2.49 10.22
N GLY A 67 -13.11 3.57 10.95
CA GLY A 67 -14.34 4.33 10.84
C GLY A 67 -14.47 5.12 9.51
N PRO A 68 -15.60 5.80 9.27
CA PRO A 68 -15.88 6.47 8.00
C PRO A 68 -14.83 7.52 7.59
N GLN A 69 -14.39 8.37 8.53
CA GLN A 69 -13.45 9.48 8.28
C GLN A 69 -12.04 8.97 7.97
N SER A 70 -11.53 8.02 8.77
CA SER A 70 -10.22 7.41 8.52
C SER A 70 -10.23 6.54 7.25
N LYS A 71 -11.36 5.91 6.92
CA LYS A 71 -11.55 5.22 5.63
C LYS A 71 -11.51 6.20 4.44
N ALA A 72 -12.14 7.37 4.56
CA ALA A 72 -12.03 8.42 3.55
C ALA A 72 -10.58 8.91 3.42
N MET A 73 -9.87 9.11 4.54
CA MET A 73 -8.43 9.42 4.53
C MET A 73 -7.62 8.35 3.77
N THR A 74 -7.82 7.06 4.02
CA THR A 74 -7.12 5.99 3.29
C THR A 74 -7.37 6.06 1.79
N HIS A 75 -8.62 6.32 1.36
CA HIS A 75 -8.90 6.54 -0.06
C HIS A 75 -8.28 7.82 -0.61
N PHE A 76 -8.17 8.88 0.18
CA PHE A 76 -7.43 10.08 -0.19
C PHE A 76 -5.92 9.79 -0.34
N LEU A 77 -5.31 9.02 0.57
CA LEU A 77 -3.93 8.57 0.41
C LEU A 77 -3.76 7.81 -0.91
N ARG A 78 -4.70 6.91 -1.25
CA ARG A 78 -4.70 6.20 -2.53
C ARG A 78 -4.68 7.15 -3.73
N SER A 79 -5.39 8.28 -3.69
CA SER A 79 -5.37 9.24 -4.81
C SER A 79 -4.08 10.04 -4.95
N ARG A 80 -3.27 10.06 -3.90
CA ARG A 80 -1.98 10.75 -3.87
C ARG A 80 -0.80 9.86 -4.23
N HIS A 81 -1.03 8.57 -4.50
CA HIS A 81 0.04 7.63 -4.85
C HIS A 81 -0.14 7.06 -6.25
N ASP A 82 0.99 6.84 -6.94
CA ASP A 82 1.01 6.22 -8.26
C ASP A 82 0.58 4.74 -8.18
N ALA A 83 0.87 4.08 -7.06
CA ALA A 83 0.55 2.68 -6.81
C ALA A 83 0.13 2.39 -5.36
N ILE A 84 -0.63 1.31 -5.18
CA ILE A 84 -1.00 0.70 -3.90
C ILE A 84 -0.50 -0.74 -3.87
N LEU A 85 0.19 -1.14 -2.81
CA LEU A 85 0.81 -2.45 -2.68
C LEU A 85 0.23 -3.24 -1.51
N VAL A 86 -0.09 -4.51 -1.77
CA VAL A 86 -0.47 -5.49 -0.74
C VAL A 86 0.27 -6.81 -0.96
N GLY A 87 0.40 -7.58 0.12
CA GLY A 87 0.80 -8.98 0.02
C GLY A 87 -0.32 -9.87 -0.50
N VAL A 88 0.02 -10.97 -1.17
CA VAL A 88 -0.95 -11.94 -1.71
C VAL A 88 -1.94 -12.49 -0.68
N GLY A 89 -1.55 -12.61 0.60
CA GLY A 89 -2.46 -13.05 1.66
C GLY A 89 -3.71 -12.17 1.77
N THR A 90 -3.55 -10.85 1.62
CA THR A 90 -4.65 -9.88 1.58
C THR A 90 -5.45 -10.00 0.29
N ALA A 91 -4.78 -10.19 -0.86
CA ALA A 91 -5.46 -10.33 -2.14
C ALA A 91 -6.40 -11.56 -2.17
N ILE A 92 -5.94 -12.69 -1.63
CA ILE A 92 -6.71 -13.93 -1.53
C ILE A 92 -7.85 -13.81 -0.51
N ALA A 93 -7.57 -13.29 0.69
CA ALA A 93 -8.55 -13.25 1.77
C ALA A 93 -9.68 -12.25 1.51
N ASP A 94 -9.35 -11.06 1.00
CA ASP A 94 -10.31 -9.94 0.98
C ASP A 94 -10.92 -9.68 -0.40
N ASN A 95 -10.33 -10.24 -1.47
CA ASN A 95 -10.62 -9.91 -2.86
C ASN A 95 -10.86 -8.38 -3.03
N PRO A 96 -9.84 -7.55 -2.72
CA PRO A 96 -10.02 -6.10 -2.56
C PRO A 96 -10.17 -5.40 -3.91
N SER A 97 -10.78 -4.21 -3.91
CA SER A 97 -10.88 -3.35 -5.09
C SER A 97 -9.60 -2.59 -5.40
N LEU A 98 -8.82 -2.25 -4.36
CA LEU A 98 -7.57 -1.48 -4.43
C LEU A 98 -7.65 -0.17 -5.23
N ASN A 99 -8.84 0.41 -5.35
CA ASN A 99 -9.09 1.68 -6.04
C ASN A 99 -9.29 2.84 -5.05
N CYS A 100 -9.18 4.06 -5.56
CA CYS A 100 -9.63 5.26 -4.87
C CYS A 100 -11.11 5.51 -5.18
N ARG A 101 -11.86 5.98 -4.18
CA ARG A 101 -13.30 6.31 -4.30
C ARG A 101 -13.60 7.75 -3.86
N ILE A 102 -12.59 8.60 -3.80
CA ILE A 102 -12.78 10.02 -3.49
C ILE A 102 -13.54 10.67 -4.64
N GLU A 103 -14.54 11.50 -4.32
CA GLU A 103 -15.28 12.27 -5.31
C GLU A 103 -14.33 13.14 -6.16
N GLY A 104 -14.52 13.12 -7.48
CA GLY A 104 -13.68 13.84 -8.45
C GLY A 104 -12.43 13.08 -8.90
N VAL A 105 -12.15 11.90 -8.35
CA VAL A 105 -11.15 10.97 -8.89
C VAL A 105 -11.73 10.21 -10.08
N GLY A 106 -10.89 9.84 -11.05
CA GLY A 106 -11.26 9.05 -12.22
C GLY A 106 -12.08 7.81 -11.87
N GLY A 107 -13.22 7.60 -12.53
CA GLY A 107 -14.18 6.52 -12.22
C GLY A 107 -15.14 6.82 -11.05
N TYR A 108 -14.96 7.96 -10.36
CA TYR A 108 -15.80 8.45 -9.25
C TYR A 108 -16.07 9.97 -9.39
N GLY A 109 -16.46 10.40 -10.60
CA GLY A 109 -16.78 11.80 -10.93
C GLY A 109 -15.66 12.59 -11.58
N GLY A 110 -14.44 12.02 -11.67
CA GLY A 110 -13.34 12.54 -12.47
C GLY A 110 -13.22 11.87 -13.84
N GLU A 111 -12.55 12.55 -14.77
CA GLU A 111 -12.25 12.04 -16.11
C GLU A 111 -11.19 10.93 -16.09
N GLY A 112 -11.38 9.91 -16.93
CA GLY A 112 -10.44 8.80 -17.08
C GLY A 112 -10.09 8.08 -15.78
N LEU A 113 -8.80 7.87 -15.54
CA LEU A 113 -8.24 7.17 -14.36
C LEU A 113 -7.28 8.05 -13.55
N GLU A 114 -7.38 9.38 -13.69
CA GLU A 114 -6.57 10.30 -12.91
C GLU A 114 -6.88 10.15 -11.41
N GLY A 115 -5.84 10.10 -10.57
CA GLY A 115 -5.97 9.85 -9.14
C GLY A 115 -6.30 8.38 -8.76
N GLN A 116 -6.38 7.44 -9.71
CA GLN A 116 -6.44 6.02 -9.36
C GLN A 116 -5.02 5.45 -9.16
N PRO A 117 -4.73 4.76 -8.05
CA PRO A 117 -3.45 4.08 -7.89
C PRO A 117 -3.41 2.79 -8.71
N ARG A 118 -2.23 2.40 -9.18
CA ARG A 118 -1.96 1.07 -9.75
C ARG A 118 -1.93 0.02 -8.64
N PRO A 119 -2.80 -1.00 -8.63
CA PRO A 119 -2.71 -2.08 -7.67
C PRO A 119 -1.46 -2.94 -7.91
N ILE A 120 -0.72 -3.27 -6.86
CA ILE A 120 0.45 -4.14 -6.88
C ILE A 120 0.23 -5.26 -5.88
N VAL A 121 0.35 -6.51 -6.32
CA VAL A 121 0.26 -7.68 -5.45
C VAL A 121 1.60 -8.40 -5.42
N VAL A 122 2.19 -8.54 -4.25
CA VAL A 122 3.43 -9.31 -4.05
C VAL A 122 3.09 -10.75 -3.72
N ASP A 123 3.40 -11.65 -4.66
CA ASP A 123 3.13 -13.09 -4.60
C ASP A 123 4.36 -13.92 -5.06
N PRO A 124 5.41 -14.03 -4.22
CA PRO A 124 6.65 -14.70 -4.63
C PRO A 124 6.49 -16.17 -5.02
N HIS A 125 5.39 -16.82 -4.60
CA HIS A 125 5.15 -18.25 -4.79
C HIS A 125 3.98 -18.55 -5.74
N GLY A 126 3.40 -17.55 -6.41
CA GLY A 126 2.29 -17.74 -7.34
C GLY A 126 1.05 -18.37 -6.70
N ARG A 127 0.72 -18.01 -5.46
CA ARG A 127 -0.44 -18.56 -4.72
C ARG A 127 -1.77 -17.97 -5.15
N TRP A 128 -1.78 -16.82 -5.81
CA TRP A 128 -3.02 -16.14 -6.18
C TRP A 128 -3.62 -16.71 -7.45
N GLU A 129 -4.71 -17.45 -7.31
CA GLU A 129 -5.56 -17.86 -8.44
C GLU A 129 -6.52 -16.73 -8.80
N PHE A 130 -6.05 -15.76 -9.57
CA PHE A 130 -6.87 -14.65 -10.05
C PHE A 130 -7.58 -14.96 -11.37
N SER A 131 -8.73 -14.32 -11.58
CA SER A 131 -9.55 -14.40 -12.78
C SER A 131 -10.25 -13.06 -13.03
N GLU A 132 -10.97 -12.94 -14.15
CA GLU A 132 -11.83 -11.78 -14.44
C GLU A 132 -12.87 -11.49 -13.34
N GLU A 133 -13.18 -12.48 -12.48
CA GLU A 133 -14.16 -12.32 -11.41
C GLU A 133 -13.65 -11.52 -10.20
N ASN A 134 -12.33 -11.38 -10.04
CA ASN A 134 -11.73 -10.61 -8.97
C ASN A 134 -12.10 -9.12 -9.09
N LYS A 135 -12.39 -8.46 -7.95
CA LYS A 135 -12.91 -7.07 -7.95
C LYS A 135 -11.98 -6.09 -8.66
N VAL A 136 -10.66 -6.24 -8.45
CA VAL A 136 -9.65 -5.41 -9.10
C VAL A 136 -9.66 -5.57 -10.63
N MET A 137 -9.90 -6.78 -11.15
CA MET A 137 -9.98 -7.05 -12.59
C MET A 137 -11.26 -6.45 -13.20
N LYS A 138 -12.41 -6.65 -12.53
CA LYS A 138 -13.69 -6.05 -12.92
C LYS A 138 -13.60 -4.53 -13.02
N LEU A 139 -13.04 -3.88 -12.00
CA LEU A 139 -12.90 -2.42 -11.97
C LEU A 139 -11.99 -1.89 -13.09
N ALA A 140 -10.91 -2.62 -13.40
CA ALA A 140 -10.05 -2.25 -14.52
C ALA A 140 -10.79 -2.35 -15.86
N LYS A 141 -11.54 -3.45 -16.07
CA LYS A 141 -12.37 -3.66 -17.27
C LYS A 141 -13.47 -2.59 -17.42
N GLU A 142 -14.03 -2.13 -16.30
CA GLU A 142 -15.05 -1.07 -16.26
C GLU A 142 -14.48 0.36 -16.38
N GLY A 143 -13.15 0.52 -16.42
CA GLY A 143 -12.53 1.86 -16.42
C GLY A 143 -12.71 2.63 -15.11
N LYS A 144 -12.94 1.94 -13.98
CA LYS A 144 -13.08 2.53 -12.63
C LYS A 144 -11.89 2.28 -11.72
N GLY A 145 -10.83 1.71 -12.27
CA GLY A 145 -9.58 1.41 -11.58
C GLY A 145 -8.50 1.04 -12.59
N LYS A 146 -7.26 1.01 -12.13
CA LYS A 146 -6.12 0.53 -12.91
C LYS A 146 -6.00 -0.98 -12.73
N ALA A 147 -5.63 -1.70 -13.79
CA ALA A 147 -5.34 -3.13 -13.70
C ALA A 147 -4.10 -3.41 -12.83
N PRO A 148 -4.06 -4.56 -12.13
CA PRO A 148 -2.99 -4.87 -11.20
C PRO A 148 -1.68 -5.24 -11.90
N TYR A 149 -0.56 -4.97 -11.23
CA TYR A 149 0.70 -5.67 -11.47
C TYR A 149 0.93 -6.72 -10.40
N ILE A 150 1.39 -7.90 -10.81
CA ILE A 150 1.70 -9.01 -9.91
C ILE A 150 3.19 -9.22 -9.88
N VAL A 151 3.81 -9.03 -8.71
CA VAL A 151 5.24 -9.26 -8.50
C VAL A 151 5.44 -10.67 -7.98
N THR A 152 6.20 -11.49 -8.69
CA THR A 152 6.34 -12.94 -8.40
C THR A 152 7.75 -13.44 -8.71
N CYS A 153 8.13 -14.59 -8.16
CA CYS A 153 9.33 -15.35 -8.57
C CYS A 153 8.99 -16.53 -9.50
N MET A 154 7.70 -16.74 -9.77
CA MET A 154 7.21 -17.85 -10.59
C MET A 154 6.84 -17.33 -11.99
N GLU A 155 7.21 -18.08 -13.01
CA GLU A 155 6.74 -17.79 -14.37
C GLU A 155 5.23 -18.05 -14.46
N PRO A 156 4.42 -17.06 -14.90
CA PRO A 156 2.99 -17.26 -15.08
C PRO A 156 2.71 -18.16 -16.29
N SER A 157 1.58 -18.87 -16.28
CA SER A 157 1.09 -19.52 -17.50
C SER A 157 0.64 -18.49 -18.54
N ASP A 158 0.60 -18.88 -19.81
CA ASP A 158 0.08 -18.04 -20.90
C ASP A 158 -1.36 -17.57 -20.63
N SER A 159 -2.18 -18.44 -20.02
CA SER A 159 -3.55 -18.09 -19.64
C SER A 159 -3.60 -17.02 -18.55
N GLN A 160 -2.75 -17.11 -17.51
CA GLN A 160 -2.67 -16.10 -16.45
C GLN A 160 -2.20 -14.75 -17.00
N ARG A 161 -1.21 -14.77 -17.89
CA ARG A 161 -0.69 -13.58 -18.56
C ARG A 161 -1.78 -12.92 -19.42
N ALA A 162 -2.49 -13.70 -20.24
CA ALA A 162 -3.55 -13.20 -21.10
C ALA A 162 -4.70 -12.54 -20.31
N VAL A 163 -5.09 -13.12 -19.16
CA VAL A 163 -6.13 -12.53 -18.29
C VAL A 163 -5.72 -11.13 -17.81
N LEU A 164 -4.48 -10.95 -17.34
CA LEU A 164 -3.98 -9.65 -16.89
C LEU A 164 -3.84 -8.65 -18.04
N GLU A 165 -3.20 -9.05 -19.13
CA GLU A 165 -2.96 -8.19 -20.28
C GLU A 165 -4.27 -7.71 -20.91
N SER A 166 -5.34 -8.52 -20.88
CA SER A 166 -6.66 -8.15 -21.40
C SER A 166 -7.27 -6.90 -20.73
N VAL A 167 -6.85 -6.59 -19.50
CA VAL A 167 -7.28 -5.39 -18.75
C VAL A 167 -6.15 -4.36 -18.58
N GLY A 168 -4.98 -4.59 -19.19
CA GLY A 168 -3.81 -3.70 -19.08
C GLY A 168 -2.98 -3.90 -17.80
N GLY A 169 -3.06 -5.09 -17.20
CA GLY A 169 -2.21 -5.56 -16.10
C GLY A 169 -0.94 -6.23 -16.61
N GLU A 170 -0.05 -6.60 -15.69
CA GLU A 170 1.26 -7.18 -16.00
C GLU A 170 1.72 -8.14 -14.89
N VAL A 171 2.48 -9.18 -15.26
CA VAL A 171 3.26 -9.97 -14.30
C VAL A 171 4.72 -9.53 -14.35
N ILE A 172 5.26 -9.15 -13.20
CA ILE A 172 6.65 -8.73 -13.00
C ILE A 172 7.38 -9.89 -12.32
N VAL A 173 8.13 -10.65 -13.12
CA VAL A 173 8.96 -11.74 -12.60
C VAL A 173 10.28 -11.15 -12.08
N LEU A 174 10.58 -11.39 -10.81
CA LEU A 174 11.82 -10.96 -10.16
C LEU A 174 12.56 -12.16 -9.58
N ASP A 175 13.87 -12.18 -9.76
CA ASP A 175 14.74 -13.09 -9.01
C ASP A 175 14.99 -12.54 -7.61
N LEU A 176 14.24 -13.06 -6.62
CA LEU A 176 14.40 -12.74 -5.20
C LEU A 176 15.30 -13.74 -4.47
N SER A 177 16.19 -14.46 -5.18
CA SER A 177 17.17 -15.35 -4.56
C SER A 177 18.11 -14.61 -3.60
N ALA A 178 18.65 -15.33 -2.61
CA ALA A 178 19.54 -14.76 -1.61
C ALA A 178 20.75 -14.02 -2.22
N LYS A 179 21.25 -14.48 -3.38
CA LYS A 179 22.36 -13.86 -4.09
C LYS A 179 21.98 -12.48 -4.65
N CYS A 180 20.84 -12.39 -5.33
CA CYS A 180 20.33 -11.14 -5.88
C CYS A 180 19.94 -10.17 -4.76
N VAL A 181 19.28 -10.66 -3.72
CA VAL A 181 18.94 -9.89 -2.51
C VAL A 181 20.17 -9.35 -1.80
N ALA A 182 21.24 -10.13 -1.65
CA ALA A 182 22.49 -9.67 -1.04
C ALA A 182 23.16 -8.54 -1.84
N THR A 183 23.06 -8.59 -3.17
CA THR A 183 23.63 -7.56 -4.06
C THR A 183 22.79 -6.27 -4.05
N ALA A 184 21.46 -6.42 -4.06
CA ALA A 184 20.53 -5.29 -4.05
C ALA A 184 20.34 -4.67 -2.65
N GLY A 185 20.67 -5.39 -1.59
CA GLY A 185 20.51 -4.99 -0.19
C GLY A 185 19.24 -5.53 0.47
N SER A 186 18.14 -5.66 -0.27
CA SER A 186 16.94 -6.42 0.12
C SER A 186 16.05 -6.74 -1.08
N SER A 187 15.10 -7.66 -0.92
CA SER A 187 14.03 -7.91 -1.91
C SER A 187 13.24 -6.64 -2.22
N TRP A 188 13.02 -5.77 -1.23
CA TRP A 188 12.34 -4.48 -1.41
C TRP A 188 13.07 -3.52 -2.35
N HIS A 189 14.41 -3.55 -2.41
CA HIS A 189 15.14 -2.77 -3.42
C HIS A 189 14.73 -3.22 -4.83
N LEU A 190 14.78 -4.53 -5.10
CA LEU A 190 14.43 -5.10 -6.40
C LEU A 190 12.97 -4.78 -6.79
N ILE A 191 12.04 -4.93 -5.85
CA ILE A 191 10.62 -4.61 -6.08
C ILE A 191 10.47 -3.13 -6.45
N LEU A 192 11.01 -2.22 -5.63
CA LEU A 192 10.85 -0.78 -5.85
C LEU A 192 11.56 -0.30 -7.13
N ASP A 193 12.71 -0.86 -7.47
CA ASP A 193 13.43 -0.53 -8.70
C ASP A 193 12.64 -1.00 -9.94
N ALA A 194 12.04 -2.19 -9.89
CA ALA A 194 11.18 -2.70 -10.95
C ALA A 194 9.91 -1.87 -11.16
N LEU A 195 9.34 -1.33 -10.06
CA LEU A 195 8.20 -0.40 -10.12
C LEU A 195 8.63 0.96 -10.68
N SER A 196 9.78 1.49 -10.27
CA SER A 196 10.33 2.76 -10.78
C SER A 196 10.58 2.70 -12.29
N CYS A 197 11.11 1.58 -12.80
CA CYS A 197 11.29 1.36 -14.24
C CYS A 197 9.98 1.36 -15.04
N ARG A 198 8.83 1.16 -14.38
CA ARG A 198 7.47 1.24 -14.97
C ARG A 198 6.80 2.59 -14.73
N GLY A 199 7.57 3.61 -14.32
CA GLY A 199 7.08 4.96 -14.10
C GLY A 199 6.33 5.16 -12.79
N ILE A 200 6.39 4.22 -11.85
CA ILE A 200 5.77 4.36 -10.53
C ILE A 200 6.74 5.16 -9.65
N GLY A 201 6.38 6.41 -9.34
CA GLY A 201 7.19 7.30 -8.52
C GLY A 201 6.77 7.35 -7.04
N SER A 202 5.65 6.74 -6.67
CA SER A 202 5.21 6.60 -5.28
C SER A 202 4.36 5.34 -5.06
N VAL A 203 4.54 4.71 -3.91
CA VAL A 203 3.86 3.46 -3.52
C VAL A 203 3.30 3.60 -2.11
N MET A 204 2.00 3.36 -1.97
CA MET A 204 1.33 3.20 -0.67
C MET A 204 1.24 1.71 -0.34
N ILE A 205 1.93 1.25 0.70
CA ILE A 205 1.86 -0.13 1.19
C ILE A 205 0.75 -0.18 2.25
N GLU A 206 -0.36 -0.85 1.95
CA GLU A 206 -1.56 -0.85 2.81
C GLU A 206 -1.72 -2.14 3.64
N GLY A 207 -1.19 -3.28 3.18
CA GLY A 207 -1.66 -4.54 3.75
C GLY A 207 -0.87 -5.82 3.48
N GLY A 208 -1.13 -6.75 4.39
CA GLY A 208 -0.47 -8.05 4.53
C GLY A 208 0.38 -8.03 5.78
N GLY A 209 -0.03 -8.74 6.84
CA GLY A 209 0.74 -8.81 8.09
C GLY A 209 2.19 -9.21 7.85
N PHE A 210 2.45 -10.12 6.90
CA PHE A 210 3.81 -10.45 6.46
C PHE A 210 4.55 -9.24 5.87
N VAL A 211 3.96 -8.54 4.90
CA VAL A 211 4.56 -7.37 4.24
C VAL A 211 4.89 -6.26 5.24
N ILE A 212 3.95 -5.94 6.13
CA ILE A 212 4.12 -4.88 7.14
C ILE A 212 5.23 -5.26 8.12
N ASN A 213 5.24 -6.50 8.61
CA ASN A 213 6.27 -6.95 9.56
C ASN A 213 7.66 -7.07 8.91
N ASP A 214 7.73 -7.51 7.65
CA ASP A 214 8.98 -7.65 6.91
C ASP A 214 9.64 -6.27 6.65
N ILE A 215 8.88 -5.28 6.19
CA ILE A 215 9.43 -3.94 5.92
C ILE A 215 9.80 -3.19 7.21
N LEU A 216 9.12 -3.44 8.33
CA LEU A 216 9.43 -2.87 9.64
C LEU A 216 10.53 -3.62 10.41
N GLY A 217 10.87 -4.85 10.01
CA GLY A 217 11.87 -5.70 10.67
C GLY A 217 13.30 -5.14 10.60
N GLN A 218 14.26 -5.84 11.20
CA GLN A 218 15.66 -5.39 11.30
C GLN A 218 16.39 -5.20 9.96
N GLY A 219 15.85 -5.66 8.84
CA GLY A 219 16.47 -5.56 7.52
C GLY A 219 16.60 -4.11 7.02
N SER A 220 17.39 -3.93 5.95
CA SER A 220 17.61 -2.62 5.29
C SER A 220 16.33 -1.99 4.71
N ALA A 221 15.25 -2.77 4.57
CA ALA A 221 13.99 -2.36 3.97
C ALA A 221 13.34 -1.16 4.65
N TYR A 222 13.45 -1.03 5.98
CA TYR A 222 12.88 0.12 6.70
C TYR A 222 13.46 1.46 6.25
N ALA A 223 14.72 1.48 5.78
CA ALA A 223 15.35 2.69 5.26
C ALA A 223 14.72 3.17 3.94
N LEU A 224 13.91 2.33 3.28
CA LEU A 224 13.17 2.65 2.06
C LEU A 224 11.83 3.33 2.34
N VAL A 225 11.33 3.26 3.58
CA VAL A 225 10.10 3.93 3.98
C VAL A 225 10.38 5.43 4.14
N ASP A 226 9.49 6.27 3.61
CA ASP A 226 9.54 7.72 3.73
C ASP A 226 8.51 8.23 4.74
N SER A 227 7.32 7.64 4.76
CA SER A 227 6.22 7.98 5.66
C SER A 227 5.57 6.74 6.27
N VAL A 228 5.11 6.87 7.52
CA VAL A 228 4.30 5.86 8.22
C VAL A 228 3.02 6.52 8.72
N ILE A 229 1.87 5.97 8.33
CA ILE A 229 0.54 6.47 8.71
C ILE A 229 -0.28 5.31 9.30
N VAL A 230 -0.49 5.30 10.61
CA VAL A 230 -1.19 4.23 11.33
C VAL A 230 -2.53 4.73 11.84
N THR A 231 -3.61 4.08 11.46
CA THR A 231 -4.94 4.32 12.03
C THR A 231 -5.16 3.41 13.22
N ILE A 232 -5.55 3.95 14.37
CA ILE A 232 -5.89 3.19 15.58
C ILE A 232 -7.39 3.34 15.83
N ALA A 233 -8.10 2.23 15.68
CA ALA A 233 -9.53 2.13 15.96
C ALA A 233 -9.78 1.86 17.44
N PRO A 234 -10.85 2.41 18.05
CA PRO A 234 -11.15 2.28 19.48
C PRO A 234 -11.80 0.92 19.82
N THR A 235 -11.26 -0.17 19.28
CA THR A 235 -11.80 -1.53 19.41
C THR A 235 -10.73 -2.50 19.92
N TRP A 236 -11.11 -3.53 20.67
CA TRP A 236 -10.26 -4.67 21.03
C TRP A 236 -10.67 -5.89 20.21
N LEU A 237 -9.71 -6.60 19.61
CA LEU A 237 -10.00 -7.82 18.84
C LEU A 237 -9.73 -9.11 19.62
N GLY A 238 -8.81 -9.07 20.59
CA GLY A 238 -8.47 -10.21 21.43
C GLY A 238 -7.34 -11.08 20.85
N LYS A 239 -7.26 -12.31 21.38
CA LYS A 239 -6.19 -13.25 21.03
C LYS A 239 -6.48 -13.95 19.70
N GLY A 240 -5.41 -14.33 18.99
CA GLY A 240 -5.49 -15.10 17.75
C GLY A 240 -5.53 -14.25 16.48
N GLY A 241 -5.50 -12.93 16.59
CA GLY A 241 -5.42 -12.02 15.47
C GLY A 241 -4.06 -11.93 14.78
N VAL A 242 -4.02 -11.14 13.71
CA VAL A 242 -2.79 -10.82 12.98
C VAL A 242 -2.17 -9.55 13.54
N GLN A 243 -1.01 -9.64 14.17
CA GLN A 243 -0.35 -8.49 14.80
C GLN A 243 0.68 -7.80 13.91
N VAL A 244 0.90 -6.51 14.18
CA VAL A 244 2.14 -5.83 13.79
C VAL A 244 3.16 -6.04 14.91
N CYS A 245 4.02 -7.03 14.73
CA CYS A 245 5.10 -7.42 15.63
C CYS A 245 6.35 -7.71 14.79
N PRO A 246 7.08 -6.66 14.34
CA PRO A 246 8.25 -6.84 13.50
C PRO A 246 9.37 -7.55 14.26
N ASP A 247 10.11 -8.41 13.56
CA ASP A 247 11.24 -9.12 14.17
C ASP A 247 12.32 -8.12 14.59
N GLY A 248 12.64 -8.16 15.89
CA GLY A 248 13.68 -7.36 16.54
C GLY A 248 15.00 -8.09 16.72
N GLY A 249 15.17 -9.24 16.07
CA GLY A 249 16.39 -10.05 16.14
C GLY A 249 16.79 -10.38 17.58
N SER A 250 18.09 -10.56 17.79
CA SER A 250 18.63 -10.96 19.10
C SER A 250 18.92 -9.77 20.04
N LYS A 251 18.93 -8.55 19.53
CA LYS A 251 19.23 -7.34 20.32
C LYS A 251 17.97 -6.86 21.04
N ARG A 252 18.07 -6.56 22.34
CA ARG A 252 16.96 -6.00 23.13
C ARG A 252 16.85 -4.47 22.97
N LEU A 253 16.73 -4.02 21.73
CA LEU A 253 16.51 -2.61 21.37
C LEU A 253 15.22 -2.48 20.55
N PRO A 254 14.56 -1.30 20.56
CA PRO A 254 13.45 -1.05 19.66
C PRO A 254 13.85 -1.30 18.18
N VAL A 255 13.01 -2.02 17.43
CA VAL A 255 13.28 -2.40 16.03
C VAL A 255 13.36 -1.16 15.12
N THR A 256 12.42 -0.23 15.34
CA THR A 256 12.29 1.02 14.61
C THR A 256 11.69 2.10 15.52
N ARG A 257 11.78 3.36 15.09
CA ARG A 257 11.11 4.49 15.73
C ARG A 257 10.78 5.54 14.70
N LEU A 258 9.66 6.23 14.90
CA LEU A 258 9.29 7.39 14.08
C LEU A 258 9.83 8.69 14.69
N LYS A 259 10.05 9.67 13.84
CA LYS A 259 10.28 11.08 14.16
C LYS A 259 9.24 11.94 13.43
N ASP A 260 9.20 13.22 13.76
CA ASP A 260 8.26 14.19 13.17
C ASP A 260 6.81 13.69 13.27
N THR A 261 6.44 13.18 14.45
CA THR A 261 5.15 12.50 14.63
C THR A 261 4.01 13.48 14.89
N LYS A 262 2.86 13.21 14.30
CA LYS A 262 1.60 13.94 14.52
C LYS A 262 0.47 12.96 14.79
N TRP A 263 -0.41 13.32 15.72
CA TRP A 263 -1.59 12.55 16.07
C TRP A 263 -2.84 13.33 15.66
N ILE A 264 -3.71 12.72 14.88
CA ILE A 264 -4.85 13.37 14.24
C ILE A 264 -6.12 12.56 14.57
N PRO A 265 -7.06 13.12 15.35
CA PRO A 265 -8.37 12.52 15.53
C PRO A 265 -9.16 12.59 14.21
N LEU A 266 -9.74 11.47 13.78
CA LEU A 266 -10.62 11.39 12.61
C LEU A 266 -11.86 10.55 12.96
N GLY A 267 -12.96 11.24 13.29
CA GLY A 267 -14.14 10.59 13.84
C GLY A 267 -13.83 9.97 15.21
N GLU A 268 -14.05 8.67 15.34
CA GLU A 268 -13.74 7.91 16.57
C GLU A 268 -12.33 7.30 16.57
N ASP A 269 -11.63 7.34 15.43
CA ASP A 269 -10.28 6.82 15.30
C ASP A 269 -9.23 7.91 15.59
N VAL A 270 -8.01 7.47 15.87
CA VAL A 270 -6.83 8.36 15.90
C VAL A 270 -5.80 7.88 14.90
N VAL A 271 -5.26 8.80 14.10
CA VAL A 271 -4.21 8.52 13.12
C VAL A 271 -2.88 9.07 13.60
N LEU A 272 -1.87 8.20 13.65
CA LEU A 272 -0.47 8.55 13.84
C LEU A 272 0.20 8.71 12.47
N CYS A 273 0.69 9.91 12.17
CA CYS A 273 1.59 10.15 11.04
C CYS A 273 3.02 10.35 11.56
N GLY A 274 4.01 9.84 10.86
CA GLY A 274 5.41 10.05 11.22
C GLY A 274 6.36 9.66 10.09
N ARG A 275 7.64 10.03 10.24
CA ARG A 275 8.71 9.62 9.33
C ARG A 275 9.64 8.63 10.01
N PRO A 276 10.22 7.66 9.29
CA PRO A 276 11.24 6.78 9.86
C PRO A 276 12.42 7.55 10.46
N ASN A 277 12.76 7.25 11.71
CA ASN A 277 14.01 7.70 12.30
C ASN A 277 15.14 6.74 11.92
N LYS A 278 15.88 7.12 10.87
CA LYS A 278 16.96 6.31 10.28
C LYS A 278 18.27 6.35 11.09
N GLU A 279 18.38 7.26 12.08
CA GLU A 279 19.58 7.42 12.92
C GLU A 279 19.67 6.38 14.03
N LEU A 280 18.54 5.82 14.47
CA LEU A 280 18.48 4.80 15.55
C LEU A 280 19.02 3.41 15.16
N ARG A 281 19.47 3.24 13.92
CA ARG A 281 20.06 1.99 13.40
C ARG A 281 21.57 2.06 13.15
N GLN A 282 22.22 3.19 13.47
CA GLN A 282 23.68 3.30 13.48
C GLN A 282 24.28 2.67 14.74
#